data_AF-A0A0D8XCN4-F1
#
_entry.id   AF-A0A0D8XCN4-F1
#
_cell.length_a   1.000
_cell.length_b   1.000
_cell.length_c   1.000
_cell.angle_alpha   90.00
_cell.angle_beta   90.00
_cell.angle_gamma   90.00
#
_symmetry.space_group_name_H-M   'P 1'
#
loop_
_entity.id
_entity.type
_entity.pdbx_description
1 polymer ?
#
loop_
_entity_poly.entity_id
_entity_poly.type
_entity_poly.pdbx_seq_one_letter_code
_entity_poly.pdbx_strand_id
1 'polypeptide(L)'
;MFLSISLLSILAANFVFAGHPIIEASEKKCIDCQMLLNGTKSAIEEATELTEKFVEEAVKNECDRLKSVFAEICECLEKKVFEELFKWIISEEQKMDVKRGCEHIRFCPHTK
;
A
#
# COMPACT_ATOMS: atom_id res chain seq x y z
N MET A 1 -39.78 1.54 -57.79
CA MET A 1 -39.65 0.38 -56.88
C MET A 1 -38.47 -0.43 -57.40
N PHE A 2 -37.23 -0.37 -56.91
CA PHE A 2 -36.73 -0.56 -55.54
C PHE A 2 -35.26 -0.08 -55.50
N LEU A 3 -34.98 1.21 -55.37
CA LEU A 3 -33.58 1.71 -55.42
C LEU A 3 -33.33 2.84 -54.41
N SER A 4 -34.02 2.81 -53.27
CA SER A 4 -33.91 3.84 -52.23
C SER A 4 -33.90 3.31 -50.79
N ILE A 5 -33.68 2.00 -50.57
CA ILE A 5 -33.70 1.40 -49.21
C ILE A 5 -32.29 1.06 -48.68
N SER A 6 -31.24 1.12 -49.50
CA SER A 6 -29.90 0.64 -49.09
C SER A 6 -28.99 1.66 -48.40
N LEU A 7 -29.50 2.77 -47.86
CA LEU A 7 -28.67 3.81 -47.22
C LEU A 7 -28.97 4.05 -45.72
N LEU A 8 -29.90 3.30 -45.11
CA LEU A 8 -30.26 3.49 -43.69
C LEU A 8 -29.56 2.53 -42.72
N SER A 9 -28.73 1.60 -43.18
CA SER A 9 -28.11 0.59 -42.30
C SER A 9 -26.67 0.89 -41.86
N ILE A 10 -26.06 2.00 -42.29
CA ILE A 10 -24.63 2.30 -41.98
C ILE A 10 -24.47 3.15 -40.70
N LEU A 11 -25.56 3.61 -40.08
CA LEU A 11 -25.51 4.43 -38.85
C LEU A 11 -25.82 3.68 -37.55
N ALA A 12 -25.75 2.36 -37.53
CA ALA A 12 -25.90 1.57 -36.29
C ALA A 12 -24.55 1.14 -35.65
N ALA A 13 -23.43 1.69 -36.11
CA ALA A 13 -22.10 1.41 -35.54
C ALA A 13 -21.50 2.59 -34.76
N ASN A 14 -22.26 3.67 -34.52
CA ASN A 14 -21.83 4.73 -33.60
C ASN A 14 -22.22 4.33 -32.18
N PHE A 15 -21.30 3.60 -31.55
CA PHE A 15 -20.86 3.83 -30.17
C PHE A 15 -21.83 4.63 -29.31
N VAL A 16 -22.74 3.94 -28.63
CA VAL A 16 -23.30 4.42 -27.35
C VAL A 16 -22.95 3.37 -26.30
N PHE A 17 -21.65 3.18 -26.07
CA PHE A 17 -21.19 2.86 -24.73
C PHE A 17 -21.12 4.18 -23.96
N ALA A 18 -22.29 4.73 -23.64
CA ALA A 18 -22.40 5.65 -22.51
C ALA A 18 -22.24 4.78 -21.27
N GLY A 19 -20.98 4.47 -20.92
CA GLY A 19 -20.63 4.03 -19.58
C GLY A 19 -21.28 5.01 -18.62
N HIS A 20 -22.13 4.51 -17.73
CA HIS A 20 -22.84 5.40 -16.80
C HIS A 20 -21.80 6.18 -16.00
N PRO A 21 -21.92 7.51 -15.86
CA PRO A 21 -20.94 8.35 -15.15
C PRO A 21 -20.72 7.91 -13.69
N ILE A 22 -21.66 7.15 -13.13
CA ILE A 22 -21.59 6.57 -11.79
C ILE A 22 -20.56 5.43 -11.70
N ILE A 23 -20.42 4.62 -12.77
CA ILE A 23 -19.50 3.47 -12.81
C ILE A 23 -18.06 3.98 -12.93
N GLU A 24 -17.81 4.94 -13.84
CA GLU A 24 -16.49 5.54 -14.02
C GLU A 24 -16.01 6.29 -12.76
N ALA A 25 -16.91 7.02 -12.09
CA ALA A 25 -16.57 7.71 -10.84
C ALA A 25 -16.26 6.73 -9.69
N SER A 26 -16.91 5.56 -9.65
CA SER A 26 -16.64 4.52 -8.65
C SER A 26 -15.31 3.79 -8.93
N GLU A 27 -15.02 3.51 -10.19
CA GLU A 27 -13.77 2.86 -10.61
C GLU A 27 -12.56 3.76 -10.35
N LYS A 28 -12.67 5.05 -10.70
CA LYS A 28 -11.63 6.04 -10.43
C LYS A 28 -11.30 6.15 -8.94
N LYS A 29 -12.32 6.17 -8.06
CA LYS A 29 -12.11 6.22 -6.59
C LYS A 29 -11.35 5.00 -6.08
N CYS A 30 -11.63 3.82 -6.61
CA CYS A 30 -10.92 2.60 -6.23
C CYS A 30 -9.44 2.67 -6.65
N ILE A 31 -9.18 3.10 -7.88
CA ILE A 31 -7.81 3.28 -8.41
C ILE A 31 -7.05 4.31 -7.57
N ASP A 32 -7.63 5.48 -7.34
CA ASP A 32 -7.02 6.55 -6.55
C ASP A 32 -6.68 6.07 -5.12
N CYS A 33 -7.58 5.30 -4.49
CA CYS A 33 -7.34 4.71 -3.17
C CYS A 33 -6.16 3.73 -3.19
N GLN A 34 -6.14 2.80 -4.14
CA GLN A 34 -5.07 1.81 -4.22
C GLN A 34 -3.73 2.47 -4.50
N MET A 35 -3.70 3.49 -5.35
CA MET A 35 -2.49 4.26 -5.62
C MET A 35 -1.98 4.96 -4.36
N LEU A 36 -2.86 5.63 -3.60
CA LEU A 36 -2.49 6.30 -2.35
C LEU A 36 -1.98 5.32 -1.29
N LEU A 37 -2.68 4.22 -1.06
CA LEU A 37 -2.30 3.23 -0.05
C LEU A 37 -1.04 2.45 -0.44
N ASN A 38 -0.82 2.17 -1.73
CA ASN A 38 0.46 1.61 -2.20
C ASN A 38 1.61 2.58 -1.95
N GLY A 39 1.44 3.87 -2.28
CA GLY A 39 2.45 4.88 -1.99
C GLY A 39 2.72 5.02 -0.49
N THR A 40 1.68 4.93 0.34
CA THR A 40 1.80 4.95 1.79
C THR A 40 2.54 3.72 2.31
N LYS A 41 2.25 2.53 1.76
CA LYS A 41 2.96 1.28 2.10
C LYS A 41 4.45 1.40 1.82
N SER A 42 4.83 1.85 0.62
CA SER A 42 6.25 2.05 0.28
C SER A 42 6.93 3.08 1.19
N ALA A 43 6.25 4.17 1.53
CA ALA A 43 6.81 5.16 2.46
C ALA A 43 6.99 4.61 3.88
N ILE A 44 6.11 3.71 4.33
CA ILE A 44 6.26 3.01 5.62
C ILE A 44 7.48 2.08 5.58
N GLU A 45 7.61 1.26 4.53
CA GLU A 45 8.74 0.35 4.34
C GLU A 45 10.09 1.12 4.37
N GLU A 46 10.18 2.24 3.65
CA GLU A 46 11.37 3.11 3.66
C GLU A 46 11.64 3.73 5.05
N ALA A 47 10.59 4.18 5.74
CA ALA A 47 10.72 4.77 7.07
C ALA A 47 11.18 3.74 8.11
N THR A 48 10.75 2.49 7.99
CA THR A 48 11.14 1.40 8.89
C THR A 48 12.62 1.06 8.76
N GLU A 49 13.16 0.98 7.54
CA GLU A 49 14.61 0.79 7.32
C GLU A 49 15.46 1.92 7.90
N LEU A 50 15.00 3.17 7.80
CA LEU A 50 15.68 4.32 8.38
C LEU A 50 15.61 4.30 9.90
N THR A 51 14.45 3.92 10.44
CA THR A 51 14.22 3.84 11.89
C THR A 51 15.07 2.74 12.52
N GLU A 52 15.24 1.60 11.86
CA GLU A 52 16.12 0.51 12.32
C GLU A 52 17.54 1.02 12.61
N LYS A 53 18.16 1.65 11.61
CA LYS A 53 19.53 2.18 11.74
C LYS A 53 19.64 3.22 12.86
N PHE A 54 18.66 4.12 12.96
CA PHE A 54 18.69 5.18 13.96
C PHE A 54 18.52 4.64 15.38
N VAL A 55 17.62 3.67 15.57
CA VAL A 55 17.38 3.04 16.88
C VAL A 55 18.60 2.21 17.29
N GLU A 56 19.17 1.42 16.39
CA GLU A 56 20.39 0.65 16.67
C GLU A 56 21.55 1.56 17.11
N GLU A 57 21.77 2.66 16.39
CA GLU A 57 22.83 3.61 16.73
C GLU A 57 22.58 4.31 18.07
N ALA A 58 21.35 4.73 18.34
CA ALA A 58 20.98 5.37 19.60
C ALA A 58 21.18 4.43 20.80
N VAL A 59 20.76 3.16 20.67
CA VAL A 59 20.93 2.15 21.71
C VAL A 59 22.41 1.88 21.94
N LYS A 60 23.18 1.70 20.86
CA LYS A 60 24.63 1.48 20.96
C LYS A 60 25.33 2.62 21.70
N ASN A 61 25.00 3.87 21.37
CA ASN A 61 25.55 5.05 22.03
C ASN A 61 25.21 5.10 23.53
N GLU A 62 23.97 4.78 23.90
CA GLU A 62 23.57 4.71 25.31
C GLU A 62 24.23 3.55 26.05
N CYS A 63 24.38 2.41 25.39
CA CYS A 63 25.08 1.25 25.93
C CYS A 63 26.57 1.48 26.13
N ASP A 64 27.23 2.18 25.20
CA ASP A 64 28.62 2.60 25.36
C ASP A 64 28.79 3.58 26.53
N ARG A 65 27.81 4.48 26.74
CA ARG A 65 27.80 5.44 27.85
C ARG A 65 27.53 4.79 29.21
N LEU A 66 26.69 3.75 29.27
CA LEU A 66 26.17 3.16 30.51
C LEU A 66 26.64 1.71 30.74
N LYS A 67 27.74 1.33 30.09
CA LYS A 67 28.28 -0.03 30.04
C LYS A 67 28.46 -0.71 31.39
N SER A 68 28.70 0.04 32.47
CA SER A 68 28.86 -0.49 33.83
C SER A 68 27.55 -0.72 34.59
N VAL A 69 26.45 -0.09 34.17
CA VAL A 69 25.14 -0.13 34.85
C VAL A 69 24.19 -1.11 34.17
N PHE A 70 24.24 -1.20 32.84
CA PHE A 70 23.30 -1.98 32.04
C PHE A 70 23.96 -3.03 31.14
N ALA A 71 25.14 -3.55 31.54
CA ALA A 71 25.93 -4.49 30.74
C ALA A 71 25.12 -5.66 30.16
N GLU A 72 24.33 -6.34 30.99
CA GLU A 72 23.51 -7.50 30.56
C GLU A 72 22.39 -7.11 29.58
N ILE A 73 21.75 -5.96 29.81
CA ILE A 73 20.69 -5.43 28.93
C ILE A 73 21.29 -5.06 27.57
N CYS A 74 22.43 -4.37 27.59
CA CYS A 74 23.13 -3.95 26.39
C CYS A 74 23.63 -5.14 25.57
N GLU A 75 24.16 -6.18 26.21
CA GLU A 75 24.58 -7.39 25.51
C GLU A 75 23.40 -8.15 24.88
N CYS A 76 22.23 -8.16 25.55
CA CYS A 76 21.01 -8.76 25.02
C CYS A 76 20.48 -7.99 23.80
N LEU A 77 20.44 -6.66 23.91
CA LEU A 77 19.94 -5.76 22.87
C LEU A 77 20.84 -5.74 21.63
N GLU A 78 22.17 -5.69 21.80
CA GLU A 78 23.14 -5.65 20.69
C GLU A 78 23.17 -6.95 19.86
N LYS A 79 22.83 -8.10 20.45
CA LYS A 79 23.08 -9.39 19.79
C LYS A 79 21.95 -9.89 18.88
N LYS A 80 20.68 -9.63 19.19
CA LYS A 80 19.54 -10.28 18.47
C LYS A 80 18.19 -9.55 18.51
N VAL A 81 17.93 -8.74 19.54
CA VAL A 81 16.57 -8.25 19.80
C VAL A 81 16.11 -7.26 18.73
N PHE A 82 16.98 -6.34 18.29
CA PHE A 82 16.62 -5.36 17.26
C PHE A 82 16.40 -6.01 15.90
N GLU A 83 17.31 -6.87 15.48
CA GLU A 83 17.18 -7.59 14.22
C GLU A 83 15.88 -8.42 14.16
N GLU A 84 15.53 -9.13 15.25
CA GLU A 84 14.27 -9.90 15.31
C GLU A 84 13.03 -8.99 15.35
N LEU A 85 13.10 -7.88 16.08
CA LEU A 85 12.01 -6.89 16.15
C LEU A 85 11.74 -6.27 14.77
N PHE A 86 12.77 -5.80 14.07
CA PHE A 86 12.60 -5.16 12.77
C PHE A 86 12.20 -6.17 11.69
N LYS A 87 12.70 -7.41 11.73
CA LYS A 87 12.17 -8.49 10.88
C LYS A 87 10.68 -8.73 11.11
N TRP A 88 10.23 -8.71 12.37
CA TRP A 88 8.82 -8.84 12.69
C TRP A 88 8.01 -7.65 12.15
N ILE A 89 8.47 -6.41 12.35
CA ILE A 89 7.81 -5.20 11.82
C ILE A 89 7.66 -5.27 10.30
N ILE A 90 8.75 -5.54 9.58
CA ILE A 90 8.76 -5.70 8.12
C ILE A 90 7.76 -6.80 7.70
N SER A 91 7.68 -7.90 8.45
CA SER A 91 6.72 -8.97 8.15
C SER A 91 5.26 -8.54 8.29
N GLU A 92 4.95 -7.62 9.21
CA GLU A 92 3.59 -7.08 9.37
C GLU A 92 3.27 -6.05 8.28
N GLU A 93 4.23 -5.21 7.89
CA GLU A 93 4.08 -4.26 6.79
C GLU A 93 3.79 -4.96 5.46
N GLN A 94 4.48 -6.07 5.18
CA GLN A 94 4.27 -6.86 3.98
C GLN A 94 2.85 -7.43 3.89
N LYS A 95 2.22 -7.75 5.04
CA LYS A 95 0.84 -8.25 5.11
C LYS A 95 -0.21 -7.19 4.82
N MET A 96 0.16 -5.92 4.70
CA MET A 96 -0.78 -4.87 4.29
C MET A 96 -1.37 -5.17 2.90
N ASP A 97 -2.64 -5.55 2.90
CA ASP A 97 -3.46 -5.77 1.71
C ASP A 97 -4.17 -4.45 1.34
N VAL A 98 -3.56 -3.72 0.41
CA VAL A 98 -4.05 -2.43 -0.09
C VAL A 98 -5.45 -2.56 -0.68
N LYS A 99 -5.74 -3.65 -1.38
CA LYS A 99 -7.06 -3.87 -1.98
C LYS A 99 -8.11 -4.02 -0.90
N ARG A 100 -7.87 -4.89 0.08
CA ARG A 100 -8.79 -5.07 1.23
C ARG A 100 -8.94 -3.79 2.04
N GLY A 101 -7.88 -2.99 2.19
CA GLY A 101 -7.93 -1.67 2.80
C GLY A 101 -8.91 -0.74 2.08
N CYS A 102 -8.79 -0.64 0.76
CA CYS A 102 -9.70 0.19 -0.05
C CYS A 102 -11.15 -0.33 -0.10
N GLU A 103 -11.35 -1.65 -0.03
CA GLU A 103 -12.68 -2.24 0.14
C GLU A 103 -13.28 -1.89 1.52
N HIS A 104 -12.50 -1.98 2.60
CA HIS A 104 -12.96 -1.70 3.96
C HIS A 104 -13.48 -0.27 4.11
N ILE A 105 -12.79 0.70 3.51
CA ILE A 105 -13.20 2.12 3.52
C ILE A 105 -14.18 2.48 2.40
N ARG A 106 -14.70 1.48 1.66
CA ARG A 106 -15.72 1.60 0.61
C ARG A 106 -15.31 2.46 -0.59
N PHE A 107 -14.01 2.56 -0.88
CA PHE A 107 -13.52 3.14 -2.13
C PHE A 107 -13.45 2.12 -3.26
N CYS A 108 -13.32 0.83 -2.92
CA CYS A 108 -13.43 -0.27 -3.87
C CYS A 108 -14.69 -1.12 -3.60
N PRO A 109 -15.31 -1.71 -4.63
CA PRO A 109 -16.35 -2.71 -4.46
C PRO A 109 -15.79 -3.92 -3.71
N HIS A 110 -16.57 -4.47 -2.77
CA HIS A 110 -16.18 -5.72 -2.09
C HIS A 110 -16.13 -6.88 -3.09
N THR A 111 -14.96 -7.52 -3.21
CA THR A 111 -14.89 -8.84 -3.85
C THR A 111 -15.45 -9.90 -2.89
N LYS A 112 -16.52 -10.59 -3.31
CA LYS A 112 -17.14 -11.70 -2.56
C LYS A 112 -16.28 -12.95 -2.62
#